data_AF-A0A5N4EKR4-F1
#
_entry.id   AF-A0A5N4EKR4-F1
#
_cell.length_a   1.000
_cell.length_b   1.000
_cell.length_c   1.000
_cell.angle_alpha   90.00
_cell.angle_beta   90.00
_cell.angle_gamma   90.00
#
_symmetry.space_group_name_H-M   'P 1'
#
loop_
_entity.id
_entity.type
_entity.pdbx_description
1 polymer ?
#
loop_
_entity_poly.entity_id
_entity_poly.type
_entity_poly.pdbx_seq_one_letter_code
_entity_poly.pdbx_strand_id
1 'polypeptide(L)'
;MDATALERDAVQFARLAVQRDHEGRYPEAVFYYKEAAQALIYAEMAGSGLEHIQEKINEYLERVQALHSAVQSKSADPLKSKHQLDLERAHFLVTQAFDEDEKGNVEDAIELYTEAVDLCLKTSYETADKTLQNKLKQLARQALDRAEALSEPLTKPLCKVKSTNNKPKPPPTRAHFPLGTNPFLDRPQPFISPQSCDAQGQRYTAEEIEVLR
;
A
#
# COMPACT_ATOMS: atom_id res chain seq x y z
N MET A 1 -4.44 45.70 16.79
CA MET A 1 -5.54 44.72 16.66
C MET A 1 -6.75 45.32 17.35
N ASP A 2 -7.90 45.37 16.69
CA ASP A 2 -9.15 45.85 17.30
C ASP A 2 -9.86 44.67 17.95
N ALA A 3 -10.03 44.72 19.28
CA ALA A 3 -10.69 43.66 20.03
C ALA A 3 -12.11 43.37 19.49
N THR A 4 -12.87 44.41 19.13
CA THR A 4 -14.25 44.25 18.64
C THR A 4 -14.31 43.57 17.28
N ALA A 5 -13.28 43.71 16.44
CA ALA A 5 -13.19 43.00 15.17
C ALA A 5 -12.94 41.50 15.41
N LEU A 6 -12.01 41.19 16.32
CA LEU A 6 -11.67 39.81 16.69
C LEU A 6 -12.84 39.07 17.34
N GLU A 7 -13.64 39.76 18.16
CA GLU A 7 -14.88 39.22 18.73
C GLU A 7 -15.90 38.85 17.64
N ARG A 8 -16.06 39.70 16.61
CA ARG A 8 -16.95 39.40 15.48
C ARG A 8 -16.45 38.21 14.68
N ASP A 9 -15.15 38.13 14.43
CA ASP A 9 -14.53 37.00 13.73
C ASP A 9 -14.75 35.70 14.51
N ALA A 10 -14.53 35.71 15.82
CA ALA A 10 -14.79 34.56 16.69
C ALA A 10 -16.25 34.06 16.57
N VAL A 11 -17.23 34.98 16.58
CA VAL A 11 -18.65 34.65 16.40
C VAL A 11 -18.93 34.07 15.02
N GLN A 12 -18.33 34.61 13.96
CA GLN A 12 -18.49 34.10 12.61
C GLN A 12 -17.94 32.68 12.47
N PHE A 13 -16.71 32.44 12.95
CA PHE A 13 -16.10 31.13 12.95
C PHE A 13 -16.91 30.13 13.79
N ALA A 14 -17.37 30.51 14.98
CA ALA A 14 -18.18 29.64 15.83
C ALA A 14 -19.50 29.22 15.16
N ARG A 15 -20.19 30.15 14.48
CA ARG A 15 -21.41 29.84 13.71
C ARG A 15 -21.13 28.85 12.60
N LEU A 16 -20.04 29.06 11.87
CA LEU A 16 -19.65 28.20 10.76
C LEU A 16 -19.22 26.82 11.25
N ALA A 17 -18.55 26.74 12.40
CA ALA A 17 -18.16 25.51 13.06
C ALA A 17 -19.37 24.67 13.44
N VAL A 18 -20.35 25.26 14.15
CA VAL A 18 -21.62 24.61 14.51
C VAL A 18 -22.36 24.15 13.25
N GLN A 19 -22.34 24.96 12.19
CA GLN A 19 -22.98 24.60 10.93
C GLN A 19 -22.37 23.31 10.34
N ARG A 20 -21.04 23.28 10.19
CA ARG A 20 -20.34 22.10 9.65
C ARG A 20 -20.48 20.87 10.55
N ASP A 21 -20.53 21.09 11.85
CA ASP A 21 -20.69 20.02 12.85
C ASP A 21 -22.03 19.30 12.67
N HIS A 22 -23.14 20.04 12.57
CA HIS A 22 -24.45 19.44 12.33
C HIS A 22 -24.57 18.80 10.94
N GLU A 23 -23.82 19.28 9.94
CA GLU A 23 -23.71 18.69 8.60
C GLU A 23 -22.87 17.39 8.60
N GLY A 24 -22.24 17.03 9.72
CA GLY A 24 -21.35 15.87 9.82
C GLY A 24 -19.98 16.08 9.17
N ARG A 25 -19.68 17.32 8.74
CA ARG A 25 -18.42 17.74 8.13
C ARG A 25 -17.40 18.08 9.21
N TYR A 26 -16.99 17.04 9.95
CA TYR A 26 -16.16 17.19 11.14
C TYR A 26 -14.77 17.79 10.89
N PRO A 27 -14.04 17.48 9.79
CA PRO A 27 -12.76 18.14 9.51
C PRO A 27 -12.89 19.65 9.37
N GLU A 28 -13.94 20.12 8.70
CA GLU A 28 -14.23 21.54 8.52
C GLU A 28 -14.74 22.19 9.81
N ALA A 29 -15.57 21.49 10.59
CA ALA A 29 -16.00 21.95 11.91
C ALA A 29 -14.81 22.17 12.85
N VAL A 30 -13.86 21.23 12.86
CA VAL A 30 -12.61 21.33 13.64
C VAL A 30 -11.82 22.58 13.25
N PHE A 31 -11.67 22.85 11.96
CA PHE A 31 -10.98 24.05 11.47
C PHE A 31 -11.63 25.31 12.04
N TYR A 32 -12.95 25.46 11.88
CA TYR A 32 -13.63 26.67 12.33
C TYR A 32 -13.70 26.81 13.86
N TYR A 33 -13.80 25.72 14.63
CA TYR A 33 -13.69 25.80 16.09
C TYR A 33 -12.30 26.25 16.55
N LYS A 34 -11.23 25.85 15.86
CA LYS A 34 -9.87 26.34 16.13
C LYS A 34 -9.72 27.82 15.81
N GLU A 35 -10.21 28.26 14.66
CA GLU A 35 -10.18 29.68 14.29
C GLU A 35 -11.01 30.54 15.25
N ALA A 36 -12.16 30.04 15.72
CA ALA A 36 -12.98 30.71 16.73
C ALA A 36 -12.23 30.86 18.06
N ALA A 37 -11.60 29.79 18.55
CA ALA A 37 -10.79 29.83 19.77
C ALA A 37 -9.59 30.78 19.64
N GLN A 38 -8.90 30.75 18.49
CA GLN A 38 -7.76 31.62 18.22
C GLN A 38 -8.18 33.11 18.17
N ALA A 39 -9.30 33.43 17.52
CA ALA A 39 -9.84 34.78 17.50
C ALA A 39 -10.20 35.28 18.91
N LEU A 40 -10.75 34.42 19.78
CA LEU A 40 -11.03 34.74 21.18
C LEU A 40 -9.75 35.00 21.99
N ILE A 41 -8.69 34.20 21.82
CA ILE A 41 -7.39 34.41 22.46
C ILE A 41 -6.82 35.79 22.06
N TYR A 42 -6.88 36.12 20.76
CA TYR A 42 -6.41 37.43 20.30
C TYR A 42 -7.29 38.58 20.78
N ALA A 43 -8.61 38.39 20.89
CA ALA A 43 -9.52 39.39 21.43
C ALA A 43 -9.18 39.68 22.91
N GLU A 44 -8.93 38.66 23.71
CA GLU A 44 -8.51 38.80 25.11
C GLU A 44 -7.16 39.54 25.22
N MET A 45 -6.16 39.15 24.43
CA MET A 45 -4.87 39.83 24.38
C MET A 45 -4.97 41.30 23.94
N ALA A 46 -5.97 41.63 23.12
CA ALA A 46 -6.27 42.99 22.69
C ALA A 46 -7.10 43.80 23.70
N GLY A 47 -7.43 43.22 24.86
CA GLY A 47 -8.19 43.88 25.92
C GLY A 47 -9.71 43.82 25.74
N SER A 48 -10.23 42.76 25.10
CA SER A 48 -11.67 42.51 25.01
C SER A 48 -12.34 42.52 26.38
N GLY A 49 -13.52 43.13 26.44
CA GLY A 49 -14.37 43.16 27.63
C GLY A 49 -15.39 42.03 27.69
N LEU A 50 -15.31 41.03 26.80
CA LEU A 50 -16.22 39.89 26.86
C LEU A 50 -15.99 39.10 28.16
N GLU A 51 -17.08 38.83 28.86
CA GLU A 51 -17.05 37.95 30.02
C GLU A 51 -16.91 36.49 29.57
N HIS A 52 -16.29 35.65 30.39
CA HIS A 52 -16.18 34.20 30.16
C HIS A 52 -15.47 33.79 28.84
N ILE A 53 -14.59 34.63 28.29
CA ILE A 53 -13.79 34.30 27.08
C ILE A 53 -13.05 32.96 27.26
N GLN A 54 -12.40 32.78 28.41
CA GLN A 54 -11.67 31.56 28.75
C GLN A 54 -12.54 30.30 28.74
N GLU A 55 -13.76 30.38 29.26
CA GLU A 55 -14.70 29.27 29.24
C GLU A 55 -15.08 28.89 27.80
N LYS A 56 -15.30 29.90 26.93
CA LYS A 56 -15.63 29.66 25.52
C LYS A 56 -14.47 29.09 24.72
N ILE A 57 -13.24 29.53 24.98
CA ILE A 57 -12.05 28.94 24.38
C ILE A 57 -11.98 27.44 24.74
N ASN A 58 -12.17 27.11 26.01
CA ASN A 58 -12.14 25.71 26.47
C ASN A 58 -13.25 24.89 25.82
N GLU A 59 -14.49 25.39 25.76
CA GLU A 59 -15.62 24.71 25.09
C GLU A 59 -15.30 24.37 23.63
N TYR A 60 -14.69 25.29 22.88
CA TYR A 60 -14.32 25.05 21.48
C TYR A 60 -13.18 24.04 21.34
N LEU A 61 -12.19 24.07 22.23
CA LEU A 61 -11.08 23.11 22.21
C LEU A 61 -11.55 21.70 22.62
N GLU A 62 -12.42 21.58 23.61
CA GLU A 62 -13.06 20.32 23.99
C GLU A 62 -13.88 19.75 22.83
N ARG A 63 -14.63 20.61 22.12
CA ARG A 63 -15.39 20.17 20.94
C ARG A 63 -14.47 19.68 19.83
N VAL A 64 -13.35 20.35 19.57
CA VAL A 64 -12.32 19.90 18.61
C VAL A 64 -11.81 18.51 18.98
N GLN A 65 -11.51 18.26 20.25
CA GLN A 65 -11.02 16.96 20.71
C GLN A 65 -12.09 15.86 20.56
N ALA A 66 -13.35 16.16 20.87
CA ALA A 66 -14.47 15.25 20.67
C ALA A 66 -14.66 14.91 19.18
N LEU A 67 -14.55 15.91 18.31
CA LEU A 67 -14.66 15.73 16.86
C LEU A 67 -13.51 14.91 16.28
N HIS A 68 -12.28 15.08 16.75
CA HIS A 68 -11.16 14.20 16.35
C HIS A 68 -11.43 12.74 16.70
N SER A 69 -11.97 12.48 17.89
CA SER A 69 -12.33 11.12 18.33
C SER A 69 -13.46 10.53 17.45
N ALA A 70 -14.42 11.35 17.04
CA ALA A 70 -15.50 10.96 16.13
C ALA A 70 -15.00 10.70 14.69
N VAL A 71 -14.04 11.48 14.19
CA VAL A 71 -13.41 11.25 12.88
C VAL A 71 -12.56 9.99 12.92
N GLN A 72 -11.78 9.79 13.97
CA GLN A 72 -10.92 8.61 14.11
C GLN A 72 -11.74 7.32 14.17
N SER A 73 -12.84 7.32 14.92
CA SER A 73 -13.76 6.17 14.97
C SER A 73 -14.49 5.92 13.65
N LYS A 74 -14.84 6.97 12.88
CA LYS A 74 -15.39 6.80 11.51
C LYS A 74 -14.35 6.33 10.49
N SER A 75 -13.10 6.77 10.61
CA SER A 75 -11.99 6.32 9.75
C SER A 75 -11.48 4.92 10.11
N ALA A 76 -11.85 4.42 11.29
CA ALA A 76 -11.52 3.08 11.75
C ALA A 76 -12.42 2.01 11.13
N ASP A 77 -13.42 2.37 10.31
CA ASP A 77 -14.11 1.40 9.47
C ASP A 77 -13.11 0.98 8.37
N PRO A 78 -12.58 -0.25 8.41
CA PRO A 78 -11.49 -0.62 7.52
C PRO A 78 -12.01 -0.54 6.09
N LEU A 79 -11.38 0.29 5.23
CA LEU A 79 -11.67 0.38 3.79
C LEU A 79 -11.66 -0.99 3.10
N LYS A 80 -11.07 -2.01 3.74
CA LYS A 80 -11.03 -3.41 3.32
C LYS A 80 -11.49 -4.31 4.46
N SER A 81 -12.34 -5.29 4.16
CA SER A 81 -12.75 -6.29 5.16
C SER A 81 -11.55 -7.06 5.70
N LYS A 82 -11.68 -7.60 6.93
CA LYS A 82 -10.66 -8.46 7.54
C LYS A 82 -10.19 -9.57 6.59
N HIS A 83 -11.14 -10.26 5.94
CA HIS A 83 -10.81 -11.35 5.02
C HIS A 83 -10.06 -10.89 3.76
N GLN A 84 -10.30 -9.66 3.31
CA GLN A 84 -9.55 -9.06 2.20
C GLN A 84 -8.11 -8.72 2.63
N LEU A 85 -7.92 -8.21 3.85
CA LEU A 85 -6.60 -7.97 4.42
C LEU A 85 -5.83 -9.28 4.62
N ASP A 86 -6.50 -10.33 5.09
CA ASP A 86 -5.89 -11.65 5.25
C ASP A 86 -5.45 -12.24 3.90
N LEU A 87 -6.25 -12.05 2.83
CA LEU A 87 -5.86 -12.45 1.48
C LEU A 87 -4.60 -11.68 1.01
N GLU A 88 -4.55 -10.37 1.22
CA GLU A 88 -3.38 -9.55 0.87
C GLU A 88 -2.13 -9.98 1.66
N ARG A 89 -2.29 -10.28 2.96
CA ARG A 89 -1.21 -10.82 3.78
C ARG A 89 -0.74 -12.19 3.29
N ALA A 90 -1.66 -13.08 2.92
CA ALA A 90 -1.30 -14.39 2.39
C ALA A 90 -0.53 -14.28 1.07
N HIS A 91 -0.94 -13.38 0.18
CA HIS A 91 -0.17 -13.09 -1.04
C HIS A 91 1.24 -12.60 -0.74
N PHE A 92 1.37 -11.68 0.23
CA PHE A 92 2.67 -11.17 0.62
C PHE A 92 3.58 -12.27 1.20
N LEU A 93 3.05 -13.15 2.06
CA LEU A 93 3.78 -14.31 2.57
C LEU A 93 4.25 -15.24 1.43
N VAL A 94 3.38 -15.51 0.45
CA VAL A 94 3.75 -16.32 -0.73
C VAL A 94 4.84 -15.65 -1.56
N THR A 95 4.82 -14.32 -1.71
CA THR A 95 5.89 -13.58 -2.39
C THR A 95 7.20 -13.68 -1.62
N GLN A 96 7.18 -13.52 -0.30
CA GLN A 96 8.39 -13.70 0.52
C GLN A 96 8.94 -15.12 0.43
N ALA A 97 8.06 -16.12 0.50
CA ALA A 97 8.43 -17.53 0.36
C ALA A 97 9.10 -17.80 -0.99
N PHE A 98 8.57 -17.19 -2.06
CA PHE A 98 9.15 -17.27 -3.40
C PHE A 98 10.56 -16.63 -3.46
N ASP A 99 10.73 -15.44 -2.86
CA ASP A 99 12.03 -14.77 -2.81
C ASP A 99 13.07 -15.61 -2.05
N GLU A 100 12.68 -16.29 -0.96
CA GLU A 100 13.57 -17.18 -0.21
C GLU A 100 13.87 -18.50 -0.95
N ASP A 101 12.88 -19.06 -1.64
CA ASP A 101 13.05 -20.21 -2.53
C ASP A 101 14.06 -19.92 -3.65
N GLU A 102 13.95 -18.75 -4.30
CA GLU A 102 14.91 -18.33 -5.34
C GLU A 102 16.32 -18.10 -4.78
N LYS A 103 16.46 -17.68 -3.52
CA LYS A 103 17.76 -17.56 -2.84
C LYS A 103 18.33 -18.92 -2.41
N GLY A 104 17.54 -19.99 -2.45
CA GLY A 104 17.90 -21.32 -1.98
C GLY A 104 17.80 -21.49 -0.46
N ASN A 105 17.12 -20.58 0.23
CA ASN A 105 16.83 -20.65 1.66
C ASN A 105 15.58 -21.52 1.86
N VAL A 106 15.74 -22.83 1.65
CA VAL A 106 14.64 -23.80 1.54
C VAL A 106 13.83 -23.90 2.84
N GLU A 107 14.49 -23.89 4.00
CA GLU A 107 13.81 -23.96 5.30
C GLU A 107 12.87 -22.77 5.52
N ASP A 108 13.37 -21.55 5.34
CA ASP A 108 12.60 -20.32 5.50
C ASP A 108 11.46 -20.24 4.47
N ALA A 109 11.71 -20.67 3.22
CA ALA A 109 10.69 -20.72 2.18
C ALA A 109 9.54 -21.68 2.55
N ILE A 110 9.84 -22.87 3.08
CA ILE A 110 8.83 -23.84 3.52
C ILE A 110 8.01 -23.27 4.68
N GLU A 111 8.65 -22.62 5.65
CA GLU A 111 7.95 -21.99 6.77
C GLU A 111 6.97 -20.91 6.29
N LEU A 112 7.43 -20.01 5.42
CA LEU A 112 6.60 -18.93 4.87
C LEU A 112 5.45 -19.45 3.99
N TYR A 113 5.70 -20.46 3.15
CA TYR A 113 4.62 -21.10 2.38
C TYR A 113 3.60 -21.75 3.32
N THR A 114 4.03 -22.40 4.39
CA THR A 114 3.13 -23.05 5.36
C THR A 114 2.30 -22.02 6.12
N GLU A 115 2.88 -20.90 6.57
CA GLU A 115 2.13 -19.81 7.21
C GLU A 115 1.07 -19.24 6.26
N ALA A 116 1.41 -19.06 4.98
CA ALA A 116 0.47 -18.60 3.97
C ALA A 116 -0.70 -19.58 3.77
N VAL A 117 -0.43 -20.89 3.75
CA VAL A 117 -1.45 -21.95 3.63
C VAL A 117 -2.40 -21.91 4.82
N ASP A 118 -1.87 -21.87 6.04
CA ASP A 118 -2.67 -21.85 7.27
C ASP A 118 -3.57 -20.61 7.32
N LEU A 119 -3.03 -19.44 6.98
CA LEU A 119 -3.80 -18.20 6.91
C LEU A 119 -4.91 -18.31 5.85
N CYS A 120 -4.59 -18.80 4.64
CA CYS A 120 -5.57 -18.96 3.58
C CYS A 120 -6.72 -19.90 3.99
N LEU A 121 -6.39 -21.04 4.58
CA LEU A 121 -7.39 -22.02 5.01
C LEU A 121 -8.28 -21.44 6.10
N LYS A 122 -7.68 -20.83 7.13
CA LYS A 122 -8.43 -20.18 8.22
C LYS A 122 -9.40 -19.13 7.69
N THR A 123 -8.93 -18.20 6.87
CA THR A 123 -9.78 -17.15 6.28
C THR A 123 -10.85 -17.75 5.35
N SER A 124 -10.55 -18.83 4.63
CA SER A 124 -11.52 -19.51 3.75
C SER A 124 -12.67 -20.18 4.50
N TYR A 125 -12.46 -20.56 5.76
CA TYR A 125 -13.52 -21.12 6.62
C TYR A 125 -14.32 -20.02 7.35
N GLU A 126 -13.71 -18.85 7.58
CA GLU A 126 -14.38 -17.72 8.24
C GLU A 126 -15.26 -16.90 7.27
N THR A 127 -14.87 -16.79 5.99
CA THR A 127 -15.61 -15.99 5.01
C THR A 127 -16.81 -16.73 4.41
N ALA A 128 -17.93 -16.00 4.23
CA ALA A 128 -19.12 -16.50 3.53
C ALA A 128 -19.08 -16.26 2.01
N ASP A 129 -18.14 -15.44 1.52
CA ASP A 129 -17.99 -15.14 0.10
C ASP A 129 -17.32 -16.33 -0.62
N LYS A 130 -18.10 -17.04 -1.44
CA LYS A 130 -17.63 -18.19 -2.22
C LYS A 130 -16.52 -17.84 -3.20
N THR A 131 -16.53 -16.63 -3.76
CA THR A 131 -15.50 -16.22 -4.73
C THR A 131 -14.16 -16.02 -4.04
N LEU A 132 -14.17 -15.33 -2.89
CA LEU A 132 -13.00 -15.15 -2.04
C LEU A 132 -12.51 -16.49 -1.47
N GLN A 133 -13.42 -17.34 -1.02
CA GLN A 133 -13.11 -18.69 -0.53
C GLN A 133 -12.37 -19.51 -1.59
N ASN A 134 -12.80 -19.47 -2.85
CA ASN A 134 -12.14 -20.17 -3.95
C ASN A 134 -10.74 -19.63 -4.22
N LYS A 135 -10.55 -18.31 -4.20
CA LYS A 135 -9.22 -17.68 -4.36
C LYS A 135 -8.26 -18.11 -3.25
N LEU A 136 -8.70 -18.06 -2.00
CA LEU A 136 -7.90 -18.48 -0.84
C LEU A 136 -7.51 -19.97 -0.94
N LYS A 137 -8.47 -20.84 -1.29
CA LYS A 137 -8.20 -22.27 -1.47
C LYS A 137 -7.22 -22.55 -2.61
N GLN A 138 -7.33 -21.81 -3.72
CA GLN A 138 -6.40 -21.94 -4.84
C GLN A 138 -4.99 -21.51 -4.43
N LEU A 139 -4.86 -20.37 -3.75
CA LEU A 139 -3.57 -19.89 -3.26
C LEU A 139 -2.94 -20.87 -2.27
N ALA A 140 -3.73 -21.36 -1.31
CA ALA A 140 -3.29 -22.39 -0.36
C ALA A 140 -2.81 -23.65 -1.08
N ARG A 141 -3.53 -24.10 -2.11
CA ARG A 141 -3.14 -25.29 -2.86
C ARG A 141 -1.79 -25.11 -3.54
N GLN A 142 -1.58 -23.97 -4.20
CA GLN A 142 -0.32 -23.66 -4.89
C GLN A 142 0.85 -23.56 -3.93
N ALA A 143 0.67 -22.87 -2.80
CA ALA A 143 1.69 -22.74 -1.77
C ALA A 143 2.04 -24.11 -1.14
N LEU A 144 1.03 -24.95 -0.88
CA LEU A 144 1.25 -26.30 -0.35
C LEU A 144 1.99 -27.21 -1.33
N ASP A 145 1.54 -27.28 -2.59
CA ASP A 145 2.19 -28.11 -3.62
C ASP A 145 3.68 -27.70 -3.79
N ARG A 146 4.00 -26.41 -3.64
CA ARG A 146 5.40 -25.92 -3.68
C ARG A 146 6.19 -26.28 -2.42
N ALA A 147 5.62 -26.07 -1.23
CA ALA A 147 6.26 -26.45 0.04
C ALA A 147 6.57 -27.96 0.10
N GLU A 148 5.65 -28.80 -0.37
CA GLU A 148 5.85 -30.25 -0.45
C GLU A 148 7.02 -30.58 -1.38
N ALA A 149 7.08 -30.00 -2.58
CA ALA A 149 8.17 -30.21 -3.53
C ALA A 149 9.55 -29.79 -2.99
N LEU A 150 9.59 -28.76 -2.13
CA LEU A 150 10.80 -28.30 -1.44
C LEU A 150 11.20 -29.20 -0.26
N SER A 151 10.26 -29.95 0.32
CA SER A 151 10.50 -30.85 1.46
C SER A 151 10.99 -32.26 1.06
N GLU A 152 10.70 -32.72 -0.16
CA GLU A 152 11.15 -34.02 -0.67
C GLU A 152 12.68 -34.21 -0.71
N PRO A 153 13.50 -33.19 -1.06
CA PRO A 153 14.96 -33.28 -1.02
C PRO A 153 15.52 -33.41 0.41
N LEU A 154 14.82 -32.88 1.41
CA LEU A 154 15.29 -32.82 2.80
C LEU A 154 15.02 -34.12 3.59
N THR A 155 14.00 -34.88 3.18
CA THR A 155 13.51 -36.08 3.88
C THR A 155 14.15 -37.39 3.42
N LYS A 156 15.00 -37.38 2.39
CA LYS A 156 15.77 -38.56 1.99
C LYS A 156 16.99 -38.73 2.90
N PRO A 157 17.13 -39.86 3.64
CA PRO A 157 18.37 -40.16 4.34
C PRO A 157 19.49 -40.29 3.30
N LEU A 158 20.66 -39.75 3.65
CA LEU A 158 21.93 -39.98 2.98
C LEU A 158 22.24 -41.49 2.88
N CYS A 159 21.69 -42.17 1.88
CA CYS A 159 22.09 -43.52 1.51
C CYS A 159 23.14 -43.43 0.40
N LYS A 160 24.41 -43.49 0.82
CA LYS A 160 25.56 -43.79 -0.05
C LYS A 160 25.28 -45.07 -0.85
N VAL A 161 25.36 -45.00 -2.17
CA VAL A 161 25.84 -46.12 -2.99
C VAL A 161 27.07 -45.64 -3.75
N LYS A 162 28.22 -46.22 -3.37
CA LYS A 162 29.47 -46.18 -4.13
C LYS A 162 29.40 -47.20 -5.25
N SER A 163 29.85 -46.85 -6.46
CA SER A 163 30.45 -47.76 -7.45
C SER A 163 31.25 -46.91 -8.46
N THR A 164 32.54 -46.71 -8.20
CA THR A 164 33.70 -47.32 -8.90
C THR A 164 33.99 -46.78 -10.31
N ASN A 165 34.93 -45.84 -10.36
CA ASN A 165 36.16 -45.84 -11.16
C ASN A 165 36.08 -46.18 -12.66
N ASN A 166 36.34 -45.19 -13.51
CA ASN A 166 37.20 -45.37 -14.68
C ASN A 166 38.01 -44.09 -14.97
N LYS A 167 39.30 -44.29 -15.25
CA LYS A 167 40.42 -43.33 -15.35
C LYS A 167 40.30 -42.29 -16.48
N PRO A 168 41.06 -41.17 -16.37
CA PRO A 168 41.08 -40.07 -17.35
C PRO A 168 42.02 -40.33 -18.54
N LYS A 169 41.70 -39.77 -19.71
CA LYS A 169 42.60 -39.66 -20.89
C LYS A 169 42.78 -38.19 -21.29
N PRO A 170 43.99 -37.76 -21.71
CA PRO A 170 44.36 -36.37 -21.94
C PRO A 170 44.00 -35.86 -23.36
N PRO A 171 44.11 -34.54 -23.63
CA PRO A 171 43.45 -33.87 -24.76
C PRO A 171 44.37 -33.74 -25.99
N PRO A 172 43.81 -33.40 -27.16
CA PRO A 172 44.58 -32.68 -28.18
C PRO A 172 43.91 -31.37 -28.60
N THR A 173 44.69 -30.31 -28.40
CA THR A 173 45.03 -29.20 -29.30
C THR A 173 44.02 -28.69 -30.36
N ARG A 174 43.71 -27.41 -30.18
CA ARG A 174 43.14 -26.40 -31.07
C ARG A 174 43.75 -26.42 -32.49
N ALA A 175 42.90 -26.45 -33.52
CA ALA A 175 43.23 -26.06 -34.89
C ALA A 175 42.16 -25.09 -35.42
N HIS A 176 42.62 -24.03 -36.07
CA HIS A 176 41.86 -22.87 -36.52
C HIS A 176 41.31 -23.01 -37.96
N PHE A 177 40.33 -22.14 -38.28
CA PHE A 177 39.91 -21.59 -39.58
C PHE A 177 38.96 -22.41 -40.50
N PRO A 178 38.20 -21.76 -41.43
CA PRO A 178 37.81 -20.34 -41.55
C PRO A 178 36.29 -20.12 -41.72
N LEU A 179 35.86 -18.85 -41.58
CA LEU A 179 34.54 -18.35 -41.98
C LEU A 179 34.37 -18.35 -43.51
N GLY A 180 33.17 -18.71 -43.95
CA GLY A 180 32.56 -18.33 -45.23
C GLY A 180 31.29 -19.15 -45.45
N THR A 181 30.20 -18.74 -46.09
CA THR A 181 29.74 -17.48 -46.68
C THR A 181 28.28 -17.76 -47.05
N ASN A 182 27.33 -16.98 -46.52
CA ASN A 182 25.97 -16.63 -47.01
C ASN A 182 24.93 -17.74 -47.35
N PRO A 183 23.63 -17.41 -47.22
CA PRO A 183 22.95 -16.89 -48.41
C PRO A 183 22.01 -15.70 -48.16
N PHE A 184 21.92 -14.85 -49.18
CA PHE A 184 20.87 -13.88 -49.54
C PHE A 184 19.45 -14.36 -49.13
N LEU A 185 18.45 -13.52 -48.78
CA LEU A 185 17.90 -12.40 -49.55
C LEU A 185 16.79 -11.65 -48.73
N ASP A 186 16.70 -10.34 -48.93
CA ASP A 186 15.57 -9.39 -48.76
C ASP A 186 14.46 -9.58 -47.69
N ARG A 187 14.34 -8.59 -46.78
CA ARG A 187 13.17 -7.67 -46.72
C ARG A 187 13.44 -6.44 -45.81
N PRO A 188 13.05 -5.20 -46.18
CA PRO A 188 13.34 -4.01 -45.38
C PRO A 188 12.37 -3.82 -44.19
N GLN A 189 12.93 -3.56 -43.02
CA GLN A 189 12.25 -3.08 -41.81
C GLN A 189 12.51 -1.57 -41.65
N PRO A 190 11.50 -0.73 -41.39
CA PRO A 190 11.71 0.69 -41.15
C PRO A 190 12.39 0.94 -39.81
N PHE A 191 13.49 1.69 -39.87
CA PHE A 191 14.24 2.24 -38.75
C PHE A 191 13.34 3.10 -37.85
N ILE A 192 13.28 2.80 -36.55
CA ILE A 192 12.91 3.77 -35.52
C ILE A 192 14.19 4.09 -34.75
N SER A 193 14.70 5.30 -34.98
CA SER A 193 15.77 5.89 -34.18
C SER A 193 15.24 6.26 -32.77
N PRO A 194 16.01 6.06 -31.69
CA PRO A 194 15.65 6.54 -30.38
C PRO A 194 15.96 8.04 -30.29
N GLN A 195 14.92 8.88 -30.35
CA GLN A 195 15.05 10.32 -30.17
C GLN A 195 14.85 10.67 -28.68
N SER A 196 15.95 11.19 -28.11
CA SER A 196 16.07 12.20 -27.07
C SER A 196 14.87 12.47 -26.14
N CYS A 197 15.18 12.39 -24.85
CA CYS A 197 14.52 13.13 -23.79
C CYS A 197 14.30 14.59 -24.17
N ASP A 198 13.07 15.08 -24.01
CA ASP A 198 12.79 16.49 -23.76
C ASP A 198 11.60 16.63 -22.82
N ALA A 199 11.83 17.40 -21.77
CA ALA A 199 10.85 17.82 -20.79
C ALA A 199 10.01 18.95 -21.39
N GLN A 200 8.69 18.79 -21.47
CA GLN A 200 7.75 19.90 -21.65
C GLN A 200 6.36 19.49 -21.14
N GLY A 201 5.83 20.31 -20.23
CA GLY A 201 4.64 20.04 -19.44
C GLY A 201 3.39 19.77 -20.26
N GLN A 202 2.65 18.74 -19.83
CA GLN A 202 1.27 18.47 -20.23
C GLN A 202 0.41 19.67 -19.82
N ARG A 203 0.06 20.51 -20.80
CA ARG A 203 -1.04 21.47 -20.67
C ARG A 203 -2.33 20.71 -20.97
N TYR A 204 -3.22 20.66 -19.99
CA TYR A 204 -4.56 20.12 -20.14
C TYR A 204 -5.30 20.80 -21.30
N THR A 205 -6.06 20.02 -22.04
CA THR A 205 -6.84 20.50 -23.18
C THR A 205 -8.08 21.25 -22.68
N ALA A 206 -8.61 22.18 -23.47
CA ALA A 206 -9.76 23.02 -23.08
C ALA A 206 -11.01 22.19 -22.72
N GLU A 207 -11.09 20.97 -23.23
CA GLU A 207 -12.18 20.02 -23.03
C GLU A 207 -12.10 19.34 -21.63
N GLU A 208 -10.91 19.19 -21.06
CA GLU A 208 -10.72 18.63 -19.70
C GLU A 208 -11.05 19.65 -18.60
N ILE A 209 -11.02 20.95 -18.91
CA ILE A 209 -11.27 22.02 -17.91
C ILE A 209 -12.77 22.21 -17.64
N GLU A 210 -13.65 21.84 -18.58
CA GLU A 210 -15.10 22.06 -18.44
C GLU A 210 -15.77 21.12 -17.43
N VAL A 211 -15.19 19.93 -17.19
CA VAL A 211 -15.73 18.93 -16.25
C VAL A 211 -15.52 19.31 -14.78
N LEU A 212 -14.71 20.35 -14.50
CA LEU A 212 -14.33 20.77 -13.15
C LEU A 212 -15.12 21.98 -12.60
N ARG A 213 -16.25 22.36 -13.22
CA ARG A 213 -17.12 23.46 -12.73
C ARG A 213 -18.37 22.97 -12.02
#